data_AF-A0A830FFL4-F1
#
_entry.id   AF-A0A830FFL4-F1
#
_cell.length_a   1.000
_cell.length_b   1.000
_cell.length_c   1.000
_cell.angle_alpha   90.00
_cell.angle_beta   90.00
_cell.angle_gamma   90.00
#
_symmetry.space_group_name_H-M   'P 1'
#
loop_
_entity.id
_entity.type
_entity.pdbx_description
1 polymer ?
#
loop_
_entity_poly.entity_id
_entity_poly.type
_entity_poly.pdbx_seq_one_letter_code
_entity_poly.pdbx_strand_id
1 'polypeptide(L)'
;MASVSGHNSFETIAVQQPENSTLAPTGHFINSPTEISVQMAGILSWLGLFAIMGFVGWQARFINRVGRRGEPLSGEEGPLPDVPSFVESEYRSIVAYWPARADLKGVWLVGLFAFLSVLFAALLGAEAFSQSRLQFLGVYTALLCFSLAELVTCYTTYFIPSIEVAEERDH
;
A
#
# COMPACT_ATOMS: atom_id res chain seq x y z
N MET A 1 38.92 -27.20 -17.38
CA MET A 1 38.35 -27.77 -16.14
C MET A 1 38.62 -26.77 -15.03
N ALA A 2 37.60 -26.06 -14.54
CA ALA A 2 37.76 -25.07 -13.47
C ALA A 2 37.05 -25.59 -12.22
N SER A 3 37.77 -25.62 -11.10
CA SER A 3 37.22 -25.94 -9.78
C SER A 3 36.92 -24.65 -9.01
N VAL A 4 35.76 -24.60 -8.36
CA VAL A 4 35.41 -23.54 -7.42
C VAL A 4 35.35 -24.17 -6.03
N SER A 5 36.14 -23.66 -5.09
CA SER A 5 36.08 -24.08 -3.69
C SER A 5 35.00 -23.31 -2.96
N GLY A 6 34.00 -24.01 -2.41
CA GLY A 6 33.06 -23.41 -1.47
C GLY A 6 33.76 -22.99 -0.18
N HIS A 7 33.19 -22.00 0.53
CA HIS A 7 33.71 -21.47 1.79
C HIS A 7 33.89 -22.53 2.91
N ASN A 8 33.40 -23.76 2.69
CA ASN A 8 33.63 -24.93 3.54
C ASN A 8 34.39 -26.01 2.73
N SER A 9 35.69 -26.14 3.02
CA SER A 9 36.76 -26.74 2.22
C SER A 9 36.74 -28.28 1.99
N PHE A 10 35.58 -28.95 1.83
CA PHE A 10 35.57 -30.43 1.68
C PHE A 10 34.73 -31.00 0.53
N GLU A 11 34.00 -30.20 -0.23
CA GLU A 11 33.21 -30.71 -1.36
C GLU A 11 33.69 -30.12 -2.69
N THR A 12 34.23 -30.98 -3.56
CA THR A 12 34.61 -30.59 -4.93
C THR A 12 33.50 -31.00 -5.88
N ILE A 13 32.58 -30.09 -6.17
CA ILE A 13 31.51 -30.32 -7.14
C ILE A 13 32.08 -30.10 -8.55
N ALA A 14 32.17 -31.18 -9.32
CA ALA A 14 32.51 -31.09 -10.74
C ALA A 14 31.31 -30.53 -11.51
N VAL A 15 31.27 -29.21 -11.71
CA VAL A 15 30.27 -28.58 -12.57
C VAL A 15 30.69 -28.84 -14.02
N GLN A 16 30.03 -29.79 -14.68
CA GLN A 16 30.05 -29.88 -16.14
C GLN A 16 29.38 -28.61 -16.68
N GLN A 17 30.16 -27.74 -17.34
CA GLN A 17 29.57 -26.67 -18.12
C GLN A 17 28.87 -27.30 -19.33
N PRO A 18 27.54 -27.14 -19.48
CA PRO A 18 26.89 -27.55 -20.71
C PRO A 18 27.44 -26.71 -21.86
N GLU A 19 28.09 -27.39 -22.79
CA GLU A 19 28.55 -26.88 -24.07
C GLU A 19 27.31 -26.40 -24.82
N ASN A 20 27.14 -25.07 -24.95
CA ASN A 20 25.96 -24.36 -25.49
C ASN A 20 24.86 -23.92 -24.51
N SER A 21 25.14 -23.61 -23.23
CA SER A 21 24.20 -22.77 -22.45
C SER A 21 24.40 -21.28 -22.70
N THR A 22 24.11 -20.82 -23.91
CA THR A 22 23.67 -19.42 -24.09
C THR A 22 22.25 -19.30 -23.52
N LEU A 23 22.14 -19.31 -22.18
CA LEU A 23 20.96 -18.78 -21.48
C LEU A 23 20.97 -17.26 -21.67
N ALA A 24 20.53 -16.83 -22.85
CA ALA A 24 20.19 -15.45 -23.10
C ALA A 24 18.75 -15.35 -23.63
N PRO A 25 17.73 -15.25 -22.75
CA PRO A 25 16.40 -14.83 -23.15
C PRO A 25 16.02 -13.54 -22.40
N THR A 26 16.72 -12.45 -22.69
CA THR A 26 16.28 -11.03 -22.59
C THR A 26 15.09 -10.73 -21.64
N GLY A 27 15.21 -10.18 -20.43
CA GLY A 27 16.35 -9.59 -19.71
C GLY A 27 16.04 -9.46 -18.20
N HIS A 28 17.07 -9.25 -17.40
CA HIS A 28 16.99 -9.15 -15.93
C HIS A 28 16.50 -7.76 -15.47
N PHE A 29 15.62 -7.67 -14.47
CA PHE A 29 15.24 -6.39 -13.85
C PHE A 29 16.42 -5.74 -13.10
N ILE A 30 17.28 -6.58 -12.49
CA ILE A 30 18.54 -6.26 -11.80
C ILE A 30 19.48 -7.46 -12.02
N ASN A 31 20.77 -7.23 -12.28
CA ASN A 31 21.79 -8.30 -12.34
C ASN A 31 21.81 -9.08 -11.01
N SER A 32 21.55 -10.39 -11.06
CA SER A 32 21.70 -11.27 -9.89
C SER A 32 23.18 -11.60 -9.62
N PRO A 33 23.55 -12.05 -8.42
CA PRO A 33 23.30 -11.46 -7.10
C PRO A 33 24.62 -10.82 -6.58
N THR A 34 24.65 -9.51 -6.38
CA THR A 34 25.60 -8.96 -5.39
C THR A 34 25.04 -9.32 -4.02
N GLU A 35 25.75 -10.10 -3.23
CA GLU A 35 25.42 -10.30 -1.82
C GLU A 35 25.27 -8.92 -1.17
N ILE A 36 24.04 -8.56 -0.82
CA ILE A 36 23.78 -7.34 -0.08
C ILE A 36 24.36 -7.60 1.30
N SER A 37 25.37 -6.81 1.70
CA SER A 37 25.95 -6.96 3.02
C SER A 37 24.85 -6.81 4.09
N VAL A 38 24.99 -7.52 5.21
CA VAL A 38 23.99 -7.48 6.31
C VAL A 38 23.70 -6.04 6.75
N GLN A 39 24.73 -5.19 6.76
CA GLN A 39 24.58 -3.76 7.06
C GLN A 39 23.73 -3.04 6.02
N MET A 40 23.94 -3.30 4.73
CA MET A 40 23.17 -2.69 3.65
C MET A 40 21.71 -3.16 3.66
N ALA A 41 21.45 -4.45 3.90
CA ALA A 41 20.09 -4.97 4.06
C ALA A 41 19.36 -4.28 5.23
N GLY A 42 20.06 -4.07 6.36
CA GLY A 42 19.55 -3.30 7.48
C GLY A 42 19.19 -1.86 7.11
N ILE A 43 20.09 -1.14 6.41
CA ILE A 43 19.85 0.24 5.97
C ILE A 43 18.62 0.32 5.04
N LEU A 44 18.54 -0.56 4.05
CA LEU A 44 17.41 -0.60 3.12
C LEU A 44 16.09 -0.90 3.84
N SER A 45 16.12 -1.76 4.86
CA SER A 45 14.93 -2.08 5.66
C SER A 45 14.45 -0.86 6.45
N TRP A 46 15.37 -0.12 7.07
CA TRP A 46 15.03 1.14 7.76
C TRP A 46 14.51 2.20 6.82
N LEU A 47 15.14 2.39 5.66
CA LEU A 47 14.66 3.33 4.64
C LEU A 47 13.26 2.95 4.15
N GLY A 48 13.00 1.68 3.89
CA GLY A 48 11.67 1.16 3.55
C GLY A 48 10.65 1.45 4.65
N LEU A 49 11.00 1.19 5.91
CA LEU A 49 10.13 1.44 7.05
C LEU A 49 9.79 2.93 7.20
N PHE A 50 10.80 3.81 7.14
CA PHE A 50 10.58 5.26 7.23
C PHE A 50 9.79 5.79 6.04
N ALA A 51 10.01 5.25 4.83
CA ALA A 51 9.22 5.61 3.66
C ALA A 51 7.75 5.24 3.86
N ILE A 52 7.45 4.03 4.34
CA ILE A 52 6.08 3.59 4.64
C ILE A 52 5.45 4.46 5.72
N MET A 53 6.17 4.72 6.82
CA MET A 53 5.66 5.56 7.91
C MET A 53 5.39 7.00 7.47
N GLY A 54 6.29 7.57 6.67
CA GLY A 54 6.09 8.88 6.04
C GLY A 54 4.88 8.89 5.11
N PHE A 55 4.69 7.82 4.35
CA PHE A 55 3.56 7.67 3.44
C PHE A 55 2.22 7.57 4.18
N VAL A 56 2.14 6.79 5.27
CA VAL A 56 0.95 6.73 6.13
C VAL A 56 0.63 8.11 6.72
N GLY A 57 1.65 8.82 7.23
CA GLY A 57 1.47 10.18 7.74
C GLY A 57 1.03 11.17 6.66
N TRP A 58 1.49 10.99 5.43
CA TRP A 58 1.03 11.77 4.28
C TRP A 58 -0.43 11.46 3.94
N GLN A 59 -0.84 10.19 3.90
CA GLN A 59 -2.24 9.80 3.65
C GLN A 59 -3.18 10.35 4.73
N ALA A 60 -2.81 10.28 6.01
CA ALA A 60 -3.60 10.86 7.09
C ALA A 60 -3.79 12.38 6.91
N ARG A 61 -2.74 13.08 6.47
CA ARG A 61 -2.85 14.52 6.15
C ARG A 61 -3.69 14.76 4.89
N PHE A 62 -3.60 13.90 3.89
CA PHE A 62 -4.41 13.98 2.69
C PHE A 62 -5.89 13.84 3.01
N ILE A 63 -6.29 12.81 3.76
CA ILE A 63 -7.68 12.60 4.22
C ILE A 63 -8.19 13.84 4.95
N ASN A 64 -7.41 14.35 5.92
CA ASN A 64 -7.82 15.52 6.69
C ASN A 64 -7.93 16.78 5.83
N ARG A 65 -6.97 17.06 4.94
CA ARG A 65 -6.97 18.30 4.14
C ARG A 65 -7.97 18.29 3.00
N VAL A 66 -8.22 17.12 2.40
CA VAL A 66 -9.09 16.99 1.22
C VAL A 66 -10.51 16.63 1.62
N GLY A 67 -10.68 15.72 2.57
CA GLY A 67 -11.99 15.28 3.08
C GLY A 67 -12.68 16.36 3.91
N ARG A 68 -11.91 17.15 4.68
CA ARG A 68 -12.44 18.21 5.55
C ARG A 68 -12.33 19.59 4.92
N ARG A 69 -12.40 19.65 3.59
CA ARG A 69 -12.27 20.90 2.85
C ARG A 69 -13.61 21.63 2.80
N GLY A 70 -13.69 22.78 3.45
CA GLY A 70 -14.89 23.60 3.53
C GLY A 70 -15.19 23.98 4.97
N GLU A 71 -16.23 24.78 5.16
CA GLU A 71 -16.74 25.10 6.49
C GLU A 71 -17.47 23.87 7.05
N PRO A 72 -17.17 23.47 8.30
CA PRO A 72 -17.93 22.41 8.97
C PRO A 72 -19.35 22.88 9.25
N LEU A 73 -20.29 21.94 9.20
CA LEU A 73 -21.63 22.11 9.74
C LEU A 73 -21.61 21.76 11.24
N SER A 74 -22.36 22.50 12.05
CA SER A 74 -22.57 22.18 13.47
C SER A 74 -23.98 21.63 13.69
N GLY A 75 -24.10 20.65 14.59
CA GLY A 75 -25.42 20.12 15.00
C GLY A 75 -26.26 21.16 15.76
N GLU A 76 -25.64 22.21 16.29
CA GLU A 76 -26.34 23.31 16.98
C GLU A 76 -27.08 24.25 16.01
N GLU A 77 -26.62 24.35 14.76
CA GLU A 77 -27.18 25.26 13.75
C GLU A 77 -28.38 24.66 13.00
N GLY A 78 -28.61 23.35 13.13
CA GLY A 78 -29.74 22.67 12.51
C GLY A 78 -29.50 21.17 12.28
N PRO A 79 -30.51 20.45 11.76
CA PRO A 79 -30.42 19.02 11.52
C PRO A 79 -29.37 18.69 10.45
N LEU A 80 -28.46 17.77 10.79
CA LEU A 80 -27.40 17.30 9.90
C LEU A 80 -27.87 16.14 8.99
N PRO A 81 -27.44 16.08 7.72
CA PRO A 81 -27.82 15.02 6.79
C PRO A 81 -27.11 13.69 7.10
N ASP A 82 -27.84 12.58 6.99
CA ASP A 82 -27.33 11.21 7.08
C ASP A 82 -26.48 10.89 8.33
N VAL A 83 -26.72 11.61 9.43
CA VAL A 83 -26.12 11.30 10.73
C VAL A 83 -26.98 10.27 11.47
N PRO A 84 -26.43 9.09 11.82
CA PRO A 84 -27.18 8.12 12.61
C PRO A 84 -27.48 8.65 14.01
N SER A 85 -28.67 8.36 14.52
CA SER A 85 -29.14 8.83 15.83
C SER A 85 -28.30 8.37 17.03
N PHE A 86 -27.48 7.32 16.87
CA PHE A 86 -26.58 6.84 17.93
C PHE A 86 -25.28 7.67 18.06
N VAL A 87 -24.99 8.55 17.10
CA VAL A 87 -23.79 9.42 17.13
C VAL A 87 -23.97 10.55 18.13
N GLU A 88 -25.21 10.99 18.35
CA GLU A 88 -25.58 11.97 19.36
C GLU A 88 -26.17 11.28 20.59
N SER A 89 -25.83 11.78 21.78
CA SER A 89 -26.43 11.35 23.05
C SER A 89 -26.39 12.50 24.05
N GLU A 90 -26.97 12.31 25.24
CA GLU A 90 -26.94 13.31 26.32
C GLU A 90 -25.52 13.79 26.66
N TYR A 91 -24.52 12.91 26.53
CA TYR A 91 -23.11 13.17 26.84
C TYR A 91 -22.24 13.32 25.59
N ARG A 92 -22.84 13.32 24.39
CA ARG A 92 -22.11 13.23 23.12
C ARG A 92 -22.75 14.14 22.08
N SER A 93 -22.05 15.21 21.72
CA SER A 93 -22.52 16.19 20.74
C SER A 93 -21.56 16.31 19.55
N ILE A 94 -22.12 16.61 18.38
CA ILE A 94 -21.34 16.80 17.15
C ILE A 94 -20.82 18.23 17.12
N VAL A 95 -19.50 18.37 17.21
CA VAL A 95 -18.83 19.67 17.19
C VAL A 95 -18.67 20.17 15.76
N ALA A 96 -18.32 19.27 14.84
CA ALA A 96 -18.07 19.63 13.47
C ALA A 96 -18.32 18.45 12.53
N TYR A 97 -19.08 18.70 11.48
CA TYR A 97 -19.50 17.72 10.49
C TYR A 97 -19.10 18.17 9.09
N TRP A 98 -18.39 17.31 8.36
CA TRP A 98 -18.08 17.50 6.95
C TRP A 98 -18.80 16.41 6.13
N PRO A 99 -19.78 16.79 5.29
CA PRO A 99 -20.49 15.82 4.47
C PRO A 99 -19.56 15.14 3.46
N ALA A 100 -19.92 13.93 3.06
CA ALA A 100 -19.23 13.23 1.98
C ALA A 100 -19.30 14.07 0.69
N ARG A 101 -18.15 14.24 0.02
CA ARG A 101 -18.08 15.11 -1.17
C ARG A 101 -18.72 14.45 -2.38
N ALA A 102 -18.62 13.11 -2.48
CA ALA A 102 -19.18 12.29 -3.54
C ALA A 102 -18.99 12.89 -4.95
N ASP A 103 -17.81 13.45 -5.21
CA ASP A 103 -17.52 14.11 -6.48
C ASP A 103 -17.05 13.12 -7.55
N LEU A 104 -17.14 13.54 -8.82
CA LEU A 104 -16.72 12.71 -9.94
C LEU A 104 -15.23 12.34 -9.87
N LYS A 105 -14.40 13.19 -9.27
CA LYS A 105 -12.97 12.93 -9.07
C LYS A 105 -12.75 11.74 -8.13
N GLY A 106 -13.47 11.68 -7.02
CA GLY A 106 -13.47 10.55 -6.11
C GLY A 106 -13.88 9.25 -6.81
N VAL A 107 -14.91 9.30 -7.65
CA VAL A 107 -15.36 8.13 -8.45
C VAL A 107 -14.24 7.60 -9.34
N TRP A 108 -13.56 8.50 -10.08
CA TRP A 108 -12.45 8.10 -10.95
C TRP A 108 -11.27 7.53 -10.18
N LEU A 109 -10.91 8.12 -9.04
CA LEU A 109 -9.80 7.64 -8.21
C LEU A 109 -10.10 6.26 -7.62
N VAL A 110 -11.28 6.07 -7.04
CA VAL A 110 -11.72 4.77 -6.51
C VAL A 110 -11.78 3.73 -7.62
N GLY A 111 -12.37 4.08 -8.77
CA GLY A 111 -12.43 3.18 -9.93
C GLY A 111 -11.05 2.77 -10.44
N LEU A 112 -10.11 3.73 -10.52
CA LEU A 112 -8.72 3.47 -10.94
C LEU A 112 -8.03 2.50 -9.99
N PHE A 113 -8.06 2.75 -8.68
CA PHE A 113 -7.35 1.90 -7.71
C PHE A 113 -8.02 0.54 -7.53
N ALA A 114 -9.33 0.44 -7.69
CA ALA A 114 -10.03 -0.84 -7.76
C ALA A 114 -9.57 -1.65 -8.98
N PHE A 115 -9.53 -1.02 -10.16
CA PHE A 115 -9.03 -1.65 -11.38
C PHE A 115 -7.58 -2.09 -11.24
N LEU A 116 -6.70 -1.23 -10.73
CA LEU A 116 -5.29 -1.55 -10.51
C LEU A 116 -5.12 -2.72 -9.53
N SER A 117 -5.95 -2.80 -8.48
CA SER A 117 -5.91 -3.93 -7.55
C SER A 117 -6.27 -5.24 -8.24
N VAL A 118 -7.30 -5.25 -9.09
CA VAL A 118 -7.64 -6.44 -9.89
C VAL A 118 -6.52 -6.78 -10.87
N LEU A 119 -5.94 -5.77 -11.55
CA LEU A 119 -4.85 -5.95 -12.49
C LEU A 119 -3.62 -6.58 -11.82
N PHE A 120 -3.18 -6.05 -10.67
CA PHE A 120 -2.02 -6.57 -9.95
C PHE A 120 -2.30 -7.92 -9.29
N ALA A 121 -3.53 -8.17 -8.83
CA ALA A 121 -3.92 -9.50 -8.37
C ALA A 121 -3.88 -10.53 -9.53
N ALA A 122 -4.33 -10.15 -10.72
CA ALA A 122 -4.28 -11.01 -11.90
C ALA A 122 -2.82 -11.28 -12.34
N LEU A 123 -1.96 -10.26 -12.35
CA LEU A 123 -0.52 -10.43 -12.63
C LEU A 123 0.17 -11.30 -11.58
N LEU A 124 -0.13 -11.07 -10.30
CA LEU A 124 0.38 -11.88 -9.19
C LEU A 124 -0.06 -13.33 -9.33
N GLY A 125 -1.34 -13.58 -9.62
CA GLY A 125 -1.87 -14.92 -9.85
C GLY A 125 -1.25 -15.59 -11.08
N ALA A 126 -1.15 -14.87 -12.20
CA ALA A 126 -0.54 -15.37 -13.42
C ALA A 126 0.91 -15.83 -13.19
N GLU A 127 1.68 -15.10 -12.39
CA GLU A 127 3.05 -15.49 -12.05
C GLU A 127 3.07 -16.63 -11.01
N ALA A 128 2.22 -16.58 -9.98
CA ALA A 128 2.15 -17.61 -8.94
C ALA A 128 1.74 -19.00 -9.46
N PHE A 129 0.89 -19.06 -10.49
CA PHE A 129 0.46 -20.31 -11.13
C PHE A 129 1.31 -20.70 -12.35
N SER A 130 2.25 -19.85 -12.76
CA SER A 130 3.16 -20.15 -13.86
C SER A 130 4.37 -20.92 -13.35
N GLN A 131 4.94 -21.78 -14.20
CA GLN A 131 6.25 -22.41 -13.94
C GLN A 131 7.44 -21.46 -14.24
N SER A 132 7.15 -20.20 -14.60
CA SER A 132 8.16 -19.17 -14.85
C SER A 132 8.75 -18.60 -13.56
N ARG A 133 9.98 -18.06 -13.65
CA ARG A 133 10.74 -17.43 -12.57
C ARG A 133 9.88 -16.47 -11.73
N LEU A 134 9.92 -16.59 -10.40
CA LEU A 134 9.18 -15.79 -9.41
C LEU A 134 9.77 -14.39 -9.16
N GLN A 135 10.35 -13.76 -10.19
CA GLN A 135 11.15 -12.56 -10.04
C GLN A 135 10.32 -11.28 -9.82
N PHE A 136 9.04 -11.26 -10.24
CA PHE A 136 8.15 -10.11 -10.09
C PHE A 136 7.13 -10.28 -8.98
N LEU A 137 7.10 -11.44 -8.31
CA LEU A 137 6.12 -11.77 -7.28
C LEU A 137 6.07 -10.70 -6.18
N GLY A 138 7.24 -10.24 -5.71
CA GLY A 138 7.35 -9.18 -4.71
C GLY A 138 6.85 -7.83 -5.22
N VAL A 139 7.12 -7.49 -6.49
CA VAL A 139 6.70 -6.22 -7.10
C VAL A 139 5.18 -6.19 -7.28
N TYR A 140 4.58 -7.26 -7.82
CA TYR A 140 3.13 -7.34 -7.97
C TYR A 140 2.41 -7.36 -6.62
N THR A 141 2.96 -8.05 -5.63
CA THR A 141 2.41 -8.02 -4.26
C THR A 141 2.46 -6.61 -3.68
N ALA A 142 3.60 -5.92 -3.79
CA ALA A 142 3.75 -4.55 -3.30
C ALA A 142 2.79 -3.58 -3.99
N LEU A 143 2.65 -3.66 -5.32
CA LEU A 143 1.75 -2.83 -6.10
C LEU A 143 0.28 -3.12 -5.79
N LEU A 144 -0.08 -4.38 -5.56
CA LEU A 144 -1.41 -4.78 -5.12
C LEU A 144 -1.74 -4.22 -3.73
N CYS A 145 -0.84 -4.36 -2.76
CA CYS A 145 -1.02 -3.81 -1.42
C CYS A 145 -1.14 -2.29 -1.47
N PHE A 146 -0.30 -1.64 -2.29
CA PHE A 146 -0.35 -0.20 -2.50
C PHE A 146 -1.66 0.26 -3.12
N SER A 147 -2.13 -0.41 -4.19
CA SER A 147 -3.38 -0.04 -4.85
C SER A 147 -4.59 -0.24 -3.94
N LEU A 148 -4.58 -1.27 -3.09
CA LEU A 148 -5.62 -1.48 -2.07
C LEU A 148 -5.58 -0.39 -0.99
N ALA A 149 -4.41 0.00 -0.52
CA ALA A 149 -4.28 1.09 0.45
C ALA A 149 -4.82 2.41 -0.12
N GLU A 150 -4.45 2.74 -1.36
CA GLU A 150 -4.94 3.95 -2.03
C GLU A 150 -6.44 3.89 -2.33
N LEU A 151 -6.98 2.71 -2.64
CA LEU A 151 -8.42 2.51 -2.78
C LEU A 151 -9.16 2.89 -1.50
N VAL A 152 -8.70 2.39 -0.35
CA VAL A 152 -9.30 2.70 0.97
C VAL A 152 -9.16 4.18 1.30
N THR A 153 -8.00 4.79 1.03
CA THR A 153 -7.76 6.21 1.29
C THR A 153 -8.62 7.10 0.41
N CYS A 154 -8.76 6.78 -0.88
CA CYS A 154 -9.66 7.51 -1.77
C CYS A 154 -11.12 7.35 -1.34
N TYR A 155 -11.55 6.13 -1.02
CA TYR A 155 -12.91 5.87 -0.57
C TYR A 155 -13.23 6.67 0.71
N THR A 156 -12.35 6.58 1.71
CA THR A 156 -12.48 7.31 2.98
C THR A 156 -12.49 8.82 2.77
N THR A 157 -11.67 9.36 1.86
CA THR A 157 -11.57 10.81 1.65
C THR A 157 -12.79 11.40 0.95
N TYR A 158 -13.37 10.67 -0.02
CA TYR A 158 -14.39 11.23 -0.91
C TYR A 158 -15.81 10.80 -0.58
N PHE A 159 -16.00 9.61 0.01
CA PHE A 159 -17.32 8.99 0.19
C PHE A 159 -17.71 8.76 1.65
N ILE A 160 -16.77 8.88 2.60
CA ILE A 160 -17.07 8.79 4.03
C ILE A 160 -17.15 10.22 4.61
N PRO A 161 -18.25 10.60 5.30
CA PRO A 161 -18.32 11.87 5.99
C PRO A 161 -17.36 11.90 7.18
N SER A 162 -16.76 13.07 7.46
CA SER A 162 -15.90 13.25 8.62
C SER A 162 -16.68 13.93 9.74
N ILE A 163 -16.66 13.35 10.93
CA ILE A 163 -17.42 13.83 12.08
C ILE A 163 -16.48 13.98 13.27
N GLU A 164 -16.45 15.17 13.85
CA GLU A 164 -15.83 15.44 15.13
C GLU A 164 -16.92 15.51 16.20
N VAL A 165 -16.71 14.75 17.26
CA VAL A 165 -17.68 14.55 18.33
C VAL A 165 -17.01 14.87 19.64
N ALA A 166 -17.62 15.76 20.42
CA ALA A 166 -17.28 15.96 21.81
C ALA A 166 -18.03 14.92 22.64
N GLU A 167 -17.28 14.17 23.46
CA GLU A 167 -17.84 13.26 24.44
C GLU A 167 -17.46 13.78 25.82
N GLU A 168 -18.46 14.13 26.61
CA GLU A 168 -18.28 14.43 28.02
C GLU A 168 -17.94 13.11 28.73
N ARG A 169 -16.79 13.09 29.40
CA ARG A 169 -16.35 11.96 30.22
C ARG A 169 -16.27 12.46 31.65
N ASP A 170 -17.05 11.83 32.53
CA ASP A 170 -17.01 12.10 33.97
C ASP A 170 -15.59 11.83 34.51
N HIS A 171 -14.80 12.89 34.63
CA HIS A 171 -13.50 12.95 35.31
C HIS A 171 -13.42 14.21 36.16
#